data_AF-A0A1A2SBS8-F1
#
_entry.id   AF-A0A1A2SBS8-F1
#
_cell.length_a   1.000
_cell.length_b   1.000
_cell.length_c   1.000
_cell.angle_alpha   90.00
_cell.angle_beta   90.00
_cell.angle_gamma   90.00
#
_symmetry.space_group_name_H-M   'P 1'
#
loop_
_entity.id
_entity.type
_entity.pdbx_description
1 polymer ?
#
loop_
_entity_poly.entity_id
_entity_poly.type
_entity_poly.pdbx_seq_one_letter_code
_entity_poly.pdbx_strand_id
1 'polypeptide(L)'
;MIAGEKAPDFTLYDHTGRPQALSALLADGPVVLFFFPLASSPICTAQACHFRDLSNEFVTVGAQRVGISTDTVDRQAHFAQQRSFDYPLLSDADGVVSELFGVRRGRLAKLSRSVVAREAARRGRHTRRRGLLARLLPVRRTTFVIDTDRTVLKVVSNELRASVHADQTLWFLQHRKGLHSSPHAGGKDSDAHQRPGDEGTEREAAGEPSLVRPYTLTGGHTDSGVELPLEAPVEALNSTSKPPRWPRNDVRGQILAFCVQSPSVAEIAARLSLPLGATRFLVGELVAQGYLRVHAPLGDSMTIDQRRELIGRTLGGLRAL
;
A
#
# COMPACT_ATOMS: atom_id res chain seq x y z
N MET A 1 6.55 -15.56 -2.12
CA MET A 1 5.41 -15.71 -3.02
C MET A 1 5.23 -14.43 -3.82
N ILE A 2 4.92 -14.54 -5.11
CA ILE A 2 4.63 -13.41 -6.00
C ILE A 2 3.30 -13.62 -6.74
N ALA A 3 2.82 -12.59 -7.43
CA ALA A 3 1.64 -12.72 -8.28
C ALA A 3 1.88 -13.73 -9.42
N GLY A 4 0.85 -14.49 -9.78
CA GLY A 4 0.88 -15.59 -10.75
C GLY A 4 1.20 -16.97 -10.16
N GLU A 5 1.79 -17.04 -8.96
CA GLU A 5 2.06 -18.32 -8.29
C GLU A 5 0.78 -18.93 -7.68
N LYS A 6 0.75 -20.26 -7.55
CA LYS A 6 -0.31 -20.95 -6.78
C LYS A 6 -0.01 -20.86 -5.29
N ALA A 7 -0.94 -20.31 -4.53
CA ALA A 7 -0.89 -20.33 -3.08
C ALA A 7 -0.96 -21.78 -2.58
N PRO A 8 -0.05 -22.20 -1.67
CA PRO A 8 -0.13 -23.50 -1.02
C PRO A 8 -1.40 -23.56 -0.20
N ASP A 9 -2.07 -24.70 -0.23
CA ASP A 9 -3.19 -24.92 0.69
C ASP A 9 -2.65 -25.12 2.11
N PHE A 10 -3.46 -24.77 3.10
CA PHE A 10 -3.13 -24.91 4.51
C PHE A 10 -4.40 -25.09 5.31
N THR A 11 -4.27 -25.54 6.55
CA THR A 11 -5.36 -25.55 7.53
C THR A 11 -4.86 -24.95 8.83
N LEU A 12 -5.56 -23.93 9.32
CA LEU A 12 -5.25 -23.27 10.59
C LEU A 12 -6.54 -23.12 11.40
N TYR A 13 -6.40 -23.00 12.72
CA TYR A 13 -7.53 -22.65 13.58
C TYR A 13 -7.83 -21.15 13.48
N ASP A 14 -9.11 -20.83 13.33
CA ASP A 14 -9.59 -19.46 13.48
C ASP A 14 -9.74 -19.06 14.95
N HIS A 15 -10.06 -17.79 15.17
CA HIS A 15 -10.31 -17.18 16.48
C HIS A 15 -11.50 -17.77 17.26
N THR A 16 -12.29 -18.67 16.65
CA THR A 16 -13.35 -19.44 17.32
C THR A 16 -12.94 -20.87 17.64
N GLY A 17 -11.68 -21.24 17.33
CA GLY A 17 -11.16 -22.60 17.48
C GLY A 17 -11.60 -23.55 16.38
N ARG A 18 -12.17 -23.06 15.27
CA ARG A 18 -12.58 -23.91 14.15
C ARG A 18 -11.48 -24.01 13.10
N PRO A 19 -11.22 -25.20 12.54
CA PRO A 19 -10.26 -25.35 11.45
C PRO A 19 -10.78 -24.67 10.18
N GLN A 20 -9.95 -23.87 9.54
CA GLN A 20 -10.21 -23.20 8.27
C GLN A 20 -9.13 -23.60 7.27
N ALA A 21 -9.55 -24.19 6.15
CA ALA A 21 -8.69 -24.47 5.02
C ALA A 21 -8.73 -23.32 4.01
N LEU A 22 -7.61 -22.99 3.35
CA LEU A 22 -7.61 -21.96 2.31
C LEU A 22 -8.55 -22.33 1.16
N SER A 23 -8.56 -23.60 0.76
CA SER A 23 -9.51 -24.13 -0.24
C SER A 23 -10.98 -23.93 0.14
N ALA A 24 -11.34 -24.08 1.42
CA ALA A 24 -12.69 -23.85 1.91
C ALA A 24 -13.05 -22.35 1.92
N LEU A 25 -12.12 -21.49 2.32
CA LEU A 25 -12.29 -20.02 2.29
C LEU A 25 -12.46 -19.49 0.86
N LEU A 26 -11.89 -20.18 -0.13
CA LEU A 26 -11.98 -19.80 -1.54
C LEU A 26 -13.27 -20.27 -2.23
N ALA A 27 -14.16 -20.99 -1.53
CA ALA A 27 -15.36 -21.59 -2.15
C ALA A 27 -16.33 -20.55 -2.74
N ASP A 28 -16.49 -19.41 -2.07
CA ASP A 28 -17.47 -18.38 -2.47
C ASP A 28 -16.84 -17.18 -3.18
N GLY A 29 -15.52 -17.18 -3.38
CA GLY A 29 -14.83 -16.09 -4.07
C GLY A 29 -13.37 -15.91 -3.67
N PRO A 30 -12.71 -14.88 -4.20
CA PRO A 30 -11.32 -14.57 -3.88
C PRO A 30 -11.12 -14.27 -2.40
N VAL A 31 -9.97 -14.65 -1.86
CA VAL A 31 -9.57 -14.36 -0.48
C VAL A 31 -8.49 -13.27 -0.46
N VAL A 32 -8.73 -12.26 0.36
CA VAL A 32 -7.77 -11.23 0.77
C VAL A 32 -7.12 -11.66 2.07
N LEU A 33 -6.00 -12.38 1.95
CA LEU A 33 -5.24 -12.92 3.07
C LEU A 33 -4.18 -11.92 3.52
N PHE A 34 -4.33 -11.32 4.70
CA PHE A 34 -3.39 -10.33 5.23
C PHE A 34 -2.64 -10.83 6.48
N PHE A 35 -1.32 -10.85 6.39
CA PHE A 35 -0.41 -11.16 7.47
C PHE A 35 -0.11 -9.92 8.29
N PHE A 36 -0.20 -10.05 9.62
CA PHE A 36 0.18 -9.00 10.55
C PHE A 36 1.11 -9.53 11.65
N PRO A 37 2.07 -8.72 12.14
CA PRO A 37 3.06 -9.24 13.07
C PRO A 37 2.58 -9.50 14.51
N LEU A 38 1.58 -8.75 14.99
CA LEU A 38 1.19 -8.77 16.40
C LEU A 38 -0.22 -8.24 16.64
N ALA A 39 -1.14 -9.13 17.04
CA ALA A 39 -2.52 -8.82 17.42
C ALA A 39 -2.59 -7.75 18.51
N SER A 40 -3.61 -6.90 18.43
CA SER A 40 -3.86 -5.78 19.37
C SER A 40 -2.75 -4.71 19.45
N SER A 41 -1.71 -4.78 18.63
CA SER A 41 -0.73 -3.68 18.52
C SER A 41 -1.29 -2.51 17.71
N PRO A 42 -0.81 -1.26 17.89
CA PRO A 42 -1.43 -0.08 17.29
C PRO A 42 -1.55 -0.14 15.76
N ILE A 43 -0.48 -0.50 15.05
CA ILE A 43 -0.47 -0.56 13.58
C ILE A 43 -1.32 -1.73 13.07
N CYS A 44 -1.27 -2.90 13.73
CA CYS A 44 -2.08 -4.05 13.32
C CYS A 44 -3.56 -3.81 13.60
N THR A 45 -3.89 -3.12 14.69
CA THR A 45 -5.25 -2.69 15.00
C THR A 45 -5.77 -1.76 13.91
N ALA A 46 -4.99 -0.75 13.50
CA ALA A 46 -5.37 0.14 12.41
C ALA A 46 -5.57 -0.63 11.09
N GLN A 47 -4.71 -1.60 10.77
CA GLN A 47 -4.84 -2.40 9.55
C GLN A 47 -6.11 -3.25 9.55
N ALA A 48 -6.32 -4.02 10.62
CA ALA A 48 -7.47 -4.91 10.75
C ALA A 48 -8.79 -4.11 10.82
N CYS A 49 -8.84 -3.02 11.59
CA CYS A 49 -10.03 -2.16 11.61
C CYS A 49 -10.32 -1.57 10.23
N HIS A 50 -9.30 -1.19 9.45
CA HIS A 50 -9.52 -0.67 8.10
C HIS A 50 -10.11 -1.72 7.15
N PHE A 51 -9.69 -2.98 7.24
CA PHE A 51 -10.35 -4.09 6.52
C PHE A 51 -11.79 -4.31 6.96
N ARG A 52 -12.09 -4.17 8.26
CA ARG A 52 -13.45 -4.23 8.80
C ARG A 52 -14.32 -3.10 8.25
N ASP A 53 -13.80 -1.88 8.27
CA ASP A 53 -14.56 -0.68 7.92
C ASP A 53 -14.93 -0.65 6.41
N LEU A 54 -14.18 -1.37 5.57
CA LEU A 54 -14.45 -1.57 4.15
C LEU A 54 -15.23 -2.87 3.82
N SER A 55 -15.97 -3.42 4.79
CA SER A 55 -16.68 -4.71 4.64
C SER A 55 -17.59 -4.75 3.42
N ASN A 56 -18.43 -3.73 3.24
CA ASN A 56 -19.44 -3.68 2.19
C ASN A 56 -18.80 -3.64 0.79
N GLU A 57 -17.68 -2.95 0.65
CA GLU A 57 -16.94 -2.83 -0.59
C GLU A 57 -16.27 -4.15 -0.96
N PHE A 58 -15.74 -4.89 0.02
CA PHE A 58 -15.21 -6.24 -0.20
C PHE A 58 -16.31 -7.24 -0.58
N VAL A 59 -17.48 -7.15 0.07
CA VAL A 59 -18.67 -7.92 -0.33
C VAL A 59 -19.08 -7.60 -1.77
N THR A 60 -19.06 -6.32 -2.16
CA THR A 60 -19.45 -5.87 -3.52
C THR A 60 -18.55 -6.45 -4.61
N VAL A 61 -17.25 -6.64 -4.33
CA VAL A 61 -16.31 -7.30 -5.26
C VAL A 61 -16.25 -8.82 -5.10
N GLY A 62 -17.09 -9.39 -4.23
CA GLY A 62 -17.18 -10.83 -3.97
C GLY A 62 -15.95 -11.42 -3.28
N ALA A 63 -15.19 -10.62 -2.53
CA ALA A 63 -13.95 -11.06 -1.89
C ALA A 63 -14.08 -11.16 -0.37
N GLN A 64 -13.48 -12.21 0.18
CA GLN A 64 -13.45 -12.48 1.62
C GLN A 64 -12.19 -11.90 2.25
N ARG A 65 -12.27 -11.37 3.46
CA ARG A 65 -11.11 -10.87 4.21
C ARG A 65 -10.67 -11.93 5.21
N VAL A 66 -9.38 -12.19 5.33
CA VAL A 66 -8.84 -13.16 6.30
C VAL A 66 -7.54 -12.64 6.87
N GLY A 67 -7.48 -12.48 8.19
CA GLY A 67 -6.27 -12.06 8.88
C GLY A 67 -5.46 -13.26 9.40
N ILE A 68 -4.15 -13.20 9.39
CA ILE A 68 -3.27 -14.26 9.90
C ILE A 68 -2.07 -13.68 10.64
N SER A 69 -1.71 -14.31 11.76
CA SER A 69 -0.49 -13.98 12.53
C SER A 69 0.01 -15.19 13.29
N THR A 70 1.18 -15.07 13.91
CA THR A 70 1.72 -16.11 14.81
C THR A 70 1.16 -16.04 16.23
N ASP A 71 0.14 -15.20 16.46
CA ASP A 71 -0.55 -15.15 17.76
C ASP A 71 -1.46 -16.38 17.92
N THR A 72 -1.60 -16.84 19.18
CA THR A 72 -2.45 -17.99 19.54
C THR A 72 -3.93 -17.74 19.24
N VAL A 73 -4.72 -18.83 19.17
CA VAL A 73 -6.18 -18.78 19.00
C VAL A 73 -6.83 -17.84 20.03
N ASP A 74 -6.50 -17.97 21.32
CA ASP A 74 -7.07 -17.13 22.38
C ASP A 74 -6.77 -15.65 22.19
N ARG A 75 -5.55 -15.33 21.73
CA ARG A 75 -5.16 -13.94 21.48
C ARG A 75 -5.86 -13.36 20.26
N GLN A 76 -6.05 -14.18 19.22
CA GLN A 76 -6.85 -13.81 18.05
C GLN A 76 -8.33 -13.63 18.44
N ALA A 77 -8.89 -14.49 19.29
CA ALA A 77 -10.25 -14.41 19.81
C ALA A 77 -10.48 -13.10 20.55
N HIS A 78 -9.59 -12.80 21.50
CA HIS A 78 -9.64 -11.55 22.26
C HIS A 78 -9.53 -10.32 21.33
N PHE A 79 -8.63 -10.35 20.35
CA PHE A 79 -8.48 -9.25 19.40
C PHE A 79 -9.73 -9.06 18.51
N ALA A 80 -10.30 -10.15 18.00
CA ALA A 80 -11.52 -10.14 17.20
C ALA A 80 -12.72 -9.62 17.98
N GLN A 81 -12.88 -10.07 19.23
CA GLN A 81 -13.96 -9.60 20.11
C GLN A 81 -13.81 -8.11 20.43
N GLN A 82 -12.62 -7.67 20.84
CA GLN A 82 -12.36 -6.27 21.20
C GLN A 82 -12.59 -5.28 20.06
N ARG A 83 -12.45 -5.73 18.81
CA ARG A 83 -12.58 -4.88 17.62
C ARG A 83 -13.79 -5.24 16.75
N SER A 84 -14.61 -6.19 17.20
CA SER A 84 -15.83 -6.63 16.50
C SER A 84 -15.56 -6.96 15.03
N PHE A 85 -14.55 -7.80 14.75
CA PHE A 85 -14.27 -8.22 13.39
C PHE A 85 -15.34 -9.20 12.88
N ASP A 86 -15.81 -8.96 11.67
CA ASP A 86 -16.83 -9.73 10.96
C ASP A 86 -16.22 -10.80 10.02
N TYR A 87 -14.92 -11.06 10.17
CA TYR A 87 -14.15 -11.97 9.33
C TYR A 87 -13.16 -12.78 10.18
N PRO A 88 -12.70 -13.95 9.69
CA PRO A 88 -11.82 -14.81 10.49
C PRO A 88 -10.41 -14.24 10.65
N LEU A 89 -9.91 -14.31 11.88
CA LEU A 89 -8.48 -14.26 12.19
C LEU A 89 -7.94 -15.67 12.44
N LEU A 90 -6.86 -16.04 11.77
CA LEU A 90 -6.22 -17.35 11.84
C LEU A 90 -4.95 -17.31 12.71
N SER A 91 -4.74 -18.37 13.49
CA SER A 91 -3.58 -18.56 14.35
C SER A 91 -2.55 -19.48 13.67
N ASP A 92 -1.47 -18.91 13.16
CA ASP A 92 -0.29 -19.60 12.62
C ASP A 92 0.79 -19.69 13.71
N ALA A 93 0.47 -20.32 14.85
CA ALA A 93 1.30 -20.29 16.05
C ALA A 93 2.75 -20.79 15.80
N ASP A 94 2.91 -21.80 14.95
CA ASP A 94 4.22 -22.34 14.56
C ASP A 94 4.90 -21.50 13.47
N GLY A 95 4.16 -20.62 12.81
CA GLY A 95 4.60 -19.74 11.73
C GLY A 95 4.98 -20.48 10.45
N VAL A 96 4.41 -21.68 10.23
CA VAL A 96 4.65 -22.54 9.07
C VAL A 96 4.01 -21.92 7.83
N VAL A 97 2.78 -21.42 7.96
CA VAL A 97 2.08 -20.77 6.83
C VAL A 97 2.80 -19.46 6.47
N SER A 98 3.25 -18.71 7.46
CA SER A 98 4.08 -17.52 7.27
C SER A 98 5.38 -17.82 6.52
N GLU A 99 5.96 -19.01 6.69
CA GLU A 99 7.13 -19.44 5.93
C GLU A 99 6.78 -19.86 4.50
N LEU A 100 5.69 -20.61 4.31
CA LEU A 100 5.18 -21.01 2.98
C LEU A 100 4.86 -19.81 2.09
N PHE A 101 4.24 -18.77 2.64
CA PHE A 101 3.97 -17.52 1.94
C PHE A 101 5.22 -16.63 1.81
N GLY A 102 6.30 -17.00 2.48
CA GLY A 102 7.58 -16.31 2.44
C GLY A 102 7.56 -14.99 3.18
N VAL A 103 6.70 -14.81 4.18
CA VAL A 103 6.57 -13.57 4.96
C VAL A 103 7.26 -13.64 6.32
N ARG A 104 7.68 -14.82 6.78
CA ARG A 104 8.46 -15.00 8.02
C ARG A 104 9.83 -14.29 7.95
N ARG A 105 10.23 -13.65 9.05
CA ARG A 105 11.54 -13.01 9.27
C ARG A 105 12.46 -13.94 10.06
N GLY A 106 13.68 -14.17 9.57
CA GLY A 106 14.71 -14.97 10.26
C GLY A 106 15.75 -15.57 9.31
N ARG A 107 16.89 -16.02 9.86
CA ARG A 107 17.98 -16.65 9.08
C ARG A 107 17.59 -18.01 8.46
N LEU A 108 16.54 -18.66 8.97
CA LEU A 108 16.02 -19.93 8.43
C LEU A 108 15.23 -19.78 7.13
N ALA A 109 14.59 -18.63 6.87
CA ALA A 109 13.95 -18.36 5.57
C ALA A 109 14.95 -18.29 4.40
N LYS A 110 16.27 -18.20 4.70
CA LYS A 110 17.34 -18.28 3.68
C LYS A 110 17.80 -19.71 3.41
N LEU A 111 17.59 -20.67 4.32
CA LEU A 111 18.07 -22.04 4.16
C LEU A 111 17.32 -22.81 3.06
N SER A 112 16.05 -22.50 2.82
CA SER A 112 15.27 -23.11 1.73
C SER A 112 15.56 -22.51 0.34
N ARG A 113 16.43 -21.50 0.24
CA ARG A 113 16.82 -20.86 -1.04
C ARG A 113 18.33 -20.84 -1.30
N SER A 114 19.12 -21.56 -0.51
CA SER A 114 20.58 -21.52 -0.63
C SER A 114 21.19 -22.92 -0.70
N VAL A 115 20.78 -23.69 -1.71
CA VAL A 115 21.78 -24.41 -2.51
C VAL A 115 22.17 -23.40 -3.59
N VAL A 116 23.46 -23.06 -3.68
CA VAL A 116 24.04 -21.96 -4.50
C VAL A 116 24.00 -20.57 -3.86
N ALA A 117 24.97 -20.29 -2.99
CA ALA A 117 25.85 -19.10 -3.06
C ALA A 117 26.72 -19.04 -1.80
N ARG A 118 27.98 -19.42 -1.98
CA ARG A 118 29.06 -19.31 -1.00
C ARG A 118 29.48 -17.85 -0.79
N GLU A 119 30.02 -17.62 0.41
CA GLU A 119 31.15 -16.73 0.72
C GLU A 119 31.09 -15.27 0.26
N ALA A 120 30.63 -14.39 1.16
CA ALA A 120 31.21 -13.05 1.35
C ALA A 120 30.70 -12.42 2.65
N ALA A 121 31.34 -12.72 3.79
CA ALA A 121 31.07 -12.04 5.05
C ALA A 121 32.37 -11.70 5.78
N ARG A 122 33.12 -10.72 5.26
CA ARG A 122 34.05 -9.94 6.08
C ARG A 122 34.12 -8.50 5.58
N ARG A 123 33.59 -7.58 6.41
CA ARG A 123 34.09 -6.25 6.80
C ARG A 123 33.00 -5.19 6.78
N GLY A 124 33.03 -4.33 7.81
CA GLY A 124 32.42 -3.00 7.79
C GLY A 124 31.31 -2.76 8.79
N ARG A 125 31.69 -2.43 10.03
CA ARG A 125 30.82 -1.75 11.01
C ARG A 125 30.58 -0.30 10.56
N HIS A 126 29.32 0.12 10.56
CA HIS A 126 28.77 1.32 11.19
C HIS A 126 27.49 1.73 10.45
N THR A 127 26.34 1.76 11.14
CA THR A 127 25.30 2.76 10.90
C THR A 127 24.23 2.66 11.99
N ARG A 128 24.11 3.79 12.69
CA ARG A 128 22.95 4.40 13.37
C ARG A 128 21.87 3.47 13.94
N ARG A 129 21.67 3.61 15.25
CA ARG A 129 20.51 3.18 16.04
C ARG A 129 19.20 3.43 15.27
N ARG A 130 18.70 2.42 14.56
CA ARG A 130 17.35 2.34 13.98
C ARG A 130 16.59 1.28 14.77
N GLY A 131 15.43 1.67 15.31
CA GLY A 131 14.63 0.99 16.34
C GLY A 131 14.79 -0.53 16.44
N LEU A 132 15.32 -0.98 17.59
CA LEU A 132 15.58 -2.37 17.93
C LEU A 132 14.30 -3.26 17.85
N LEU A 133 13.12 -2.67 18.09
CA LEU A 133 11.85 -3.39 18.19
C LEU A 133 11.27 -3.87 16.85
N ALA A 134 11.43 -3.12 15.76
CA ALA A 134 10.86 -3.53 14.46
C ALA A 134 11.59 -4.74 13.83
N ARG A 135 12.85 -4.99 14.22
CA ARG A 135 13.67 -6.14 13.75
C ARG A 135 13.37 -7.44 14.50
N LEU A 136 12.54 -7.42 15.54
CA LEU A 136 12.27 -8.57 16.41
C LEU A 136 10.97 -9.33 16.10
N LEU A 137 10.06 -8.76 15.30
CA LEU A 137 8.77 -9.40 15.01
C LEU A 137 8.91 -10.44 13.89
N PRO A 138 8.33 -11.65 14.05
CA PRO A 138 8.63 -12.81 13.23
C PRO A 138 7.97 -12.81 11.84
N VAL A 139 6.99 -11.92 11.59
CA VAL A 139 6.23 -11.90 10.33
C VAL A 139 6.29 -10.51 9.71
N ARG A 140 6.42 -10.45 8.38
CA ARG A 140 6.29 -9.24 7.57
C ARG A 140 4.82 -8.92 7.34
N ARG A 141 4.48 -7.62 7.40
CA ARG A 141 3.14 -7.17 7.04
C ARG A 141 2.95 -7.24 5.52
N THR A 142 2.14 -8.19 5.08
CA THR A 142 1.95 -8.49 3.65
C THR A 142 0.52 -8.97 3.42
N THR A 143 -0.11 -8.51 2.35
CA THR A 143 -1.44 -8.96 1.92
C THR A 143 -1.35 -9.64 0.57
N PHE A 144 -2.06 -10.75 0.43
CA PHE A 144 -2.22 -11.51 -0.80
C PHE A 144 -3.69 -11.48 -1.22
N VAL A 145 -3.93 -11.23 -2.50
CA VAL A 145 -5.23 -11.49 -3.13
C VAL A 145 -5.11 -12.82 -3.84
N ILE A 146 -5.93 -13.79 -3.47
CA ILE A 146 -5.87 -15.17 -3.94
C ILE A 146 -7.19 -15.48 -4.62
N ASP A 147 -7.16 -15.91 -5.87
CA ASP A 147 -8.35 -16.29 -6.62
C ASP A 147 -8.83 -17.70 -6.24
N THR A 148 -10.04 -18.06 -6.67
CA THR A 148 -10.69 -19.34 -6.33
C THR A 148 -9.88 -20.58 -6.76
N ASP A 149 -9.05 -20.45 -7.79
CA ASP A 149 -8.14 -21.50 -8.27
C ASP A 149 -6.79 -21.53 -7.53
N ARG A 150 -6.67 -20.80 -6.41
CA ARG A 150 -5.46 -20.53 -5.61
C ARG A 150 -4.41 -19.65 -6.29
N THR A 151 -4.67 -19.05 -7.44
CA THR A 151 -3.70 -18.13 -8.07
C THR A 151 -3.57 -16.85 -7.24
N VAL A 152 -2.35 -16.47 -6.89
CA VAL A 152 -2.07 -15.18 -6.26
C VAL A 152 -2.19 -14.08 -7.31
N LEU A 153 -3.21 -13.25 -7.22
CA LEU A 153 -3.49 -12.17 -8.18
C LEU A 153 -2.67 -10.91 -7.88
N LYS A 154 -2.51 -10.58 -6.58
CA LYS A 154 -1.80 -9.38 -6.14
C LYS A 154 -1.10 -9.63 -4.81
N VAL A 155 0.08 -9.03 -4.67
CA VAL A 155 0.80 -8.91 -3.39
C VAL A 155 0.94 -7.44 -3.04
N VAL A 156 0.64 -7.08 -1.79
CA VAL A 156 0.81 -5.75 -1.21
C VAL A 156 1.73 -5.87 0.00
N SER A 157 2.86 -5.16 0.00
CA SER A 157 3.84 -5.20 1.10
C SER A 157 4.11 -3.79 1.60
N ASN A 158 3.64 -3.45 2.80
CA ASN A 158 3.97 -2.19 3.47
C ASN A 158 4.02 -2.39 4.99
N GLU A 159 5.15 -2.10 5.62
CA GLU A 159 5.33 -2.39 7.04
C GLU A 159 4.77 -1.30 7.97
N LEU A 160 4.64 -0.08 7.46
CA LEU A 160 4.38 1.12 8.26
C LEU A 160 2.99 1.70 8.02
N ARG A 161 2.47 1.59 6.80
CA ARG A 161 1.17 2.15 6.42
C ARG A 161 0.11 1.04 6.39
N ALA A 162 -0.63 0.95 7.49
CA ALA A 162 -1.71 -0.03 7.66
C ALA A 162 -2.83 0.08 6.61
N SER A 163 -3.26 1.30 6.26
CA SER A 163 -4.41 1.52 5.36
C SER A 163 -4.17 1.03 3.93
N VAL A 164 -2.93 1.16 3.45
CA VAL A 164 -2.50 0.79 2.09
C VAL A 164 -2.87 -0.65 1.73
N HIS A 165 -2.91 -1.56 2.71
CA HIS A 165 -3.24 -2.96 2.48
C HIS A 165 -4.68 -3.17 2.01
N ALA A 166 -5.66 -2.55 2.66
CA ALA A 166 -7.05 -2.72 2.25
C ALA A 166 -7.35 -1.91 0.99
N ASP A 167 -6.86 -0.66 0.92
CA ASP A 167 -7.11 0.25 -0.19
C ASP A 167 -6.61 -0.32 -1.53
N GLN A 168 -5.34 -0.76 -1.58
CA GLN A 168 -4.76 -1.27 -2.82
C GLN A 168 -5.38 -2.60 -3.25
N THR A 169 -5.73 -3.46 -2.29
CA THR A 169 -6.37 -4.74 -2.58
C THR A 169 -7.79 -4.54 -3.09
N LEU A 170 -8.57 -3.66 -2.46
CA LEU A 170 -9.92 -3.33 -2.90
C LEU A 170 -9.90 -2.69 -4.29
N TRP A 171 -9.03 -1.70 -4.50
CA TRP A 171 -8.83 -1.09 -5.81
C TRP A 171 -8.52 -2.12 -6.90
N PHE A 172 -7.59 -3.02 -6.63
CA PHE A 172 -7.21 -4.07 -7.56
C PHE A 172 -8.41 -4.96 -7.93
N LEU A 173 -9.21 -5.36 -6.94
CA LEU A 173 -10.39 -6.19 -7.17
C LEU A 173 -11.50 -5.47 -7.95
N GLN A 174 -11.73 -4.19 -7.67
CA GLN A 174 -12.71 -3.36 -8.41
C GLN A 174 -12.35 -3.22 -9.90
N HIS A 175 -11.06 -3.14 -10.21
CA HIS A 175 -10.56 -2.93 -11.59
C HIS A 175 -10.14 -4.22 -12.29
N ARG A 176 -10.41 -5.40 -11.69
CA ARG A 176 -10.09 -6.72 -12.25
C ARG A 176 -10.97 -7.13 -13.44
N LYS A 177 -12.05 -6.39 -13.77
CA LYS A 177 -12.99 -6.77 -14.84
C LYS A 177 -12.23 -7.08 -16.15
N GLY A 178 -12.12 -8.38 -16.47
CA GLY A 178 -11.43 -8.87 -17.68
C GLY A 178 -10.94 -10.32 -17.68
N LEU A 179 -10.85 -11.03 -16.54
CA LEU A 179 -10.20 -12.38 -16.50
C LEU A 179 -11.10 -13.59 -16.21
N HIS A 180 -12.39 -13.39 -15.89
CA HIS A 180 -13.36 -14.50 -15.78
C HIS A 180 -14.65 -14.14 -16.49
N SER A 181 -14.73 -14.50 -17.77
CA SER A 181 -16.00 -14.56 -18.52
C SER A 181 -15.90 -15.68 -19.55
N SER A 182 -16.31 -16.90 -19.16
CA SER A 182 -16.84 -17.92 -20.07
C SER A 182 -17.37 -19.14 -19.29
N PRO A 183 -18.24 -19.99 -19.87
CA PRO A 183 -19.70 -19.77 -19.86
C PRO A 183 -20.46 -21.01 -19.35
N HIS A 184 -21.71 -20.85 -18.88
CA HIS A 184 -22.73 -21.89 -19.07
C HIS A 184 -24.16 -21.37 -18.96
N ALA A 185 -24.99 -21.95 -19.83
CA ALA A 185 -26.46 -21.92 -19.93
C ALA A 185 -27.08 -20.70 -20.62
N GLY A 186 -27.53 -20.96 -21.85
CA GLY A 186 -28.27 -20.03 -22.69
C GLY A 186 -29.78 -20.01 -22.40
N GLY A 187 -30.42 -19.01 -23.01
CA GLY A 187 -31.87 -18.84 -23.03
C GLY A 187 -32.19 -17.60 -23.86
N LYS A 188 -32.58 -17.81 -25.12
CA LYS A 188 -33.06 -16.79 -26.06
C LYS A 188 -34.42 -16.25 -25.58
N ASP A 189 -34.68 -14.96 -25.74
CA ASP A 189 -35.54 -14.46 -26.81
C ASP A 189 -35.61 -12.93 -26.86
N SER A 190 -35.80 -12.47 -28.09
CA SER A 190 -35.86 -11.13 -28.66
C SER A 190 -37.05 -10.28 -28.19
N ASP A 191 -36.87 -8.96 -28.07
CA ASP A 191 -37.37 -8.04 -29.10
C ASP A 191 -36.82 -6.61 -28.97
N ALA A 192 -36.68 -5.97 -30.13
CA ALA A 192 -35.99 -4.69 -30.33
C ALA A 192 -36.96 -3.52 -30.49
N HIS A 193 -36.60 -2.35 -29.95
CA HIS A 193 -36.88 -1.06 -30.62
C HIS A 193 -35.93 0.08 -30.19
N GLN A 194 -35.04 0.41 -31.12
CA GLN A 194 -34.63 1.73 -31.62
C GLN A 194 -34.13 2.86 -30.69
N ARG A 195 -32.84 3.20 -30.89
CA ARG A 195 -32.15 4.50 -30.60
C ARG A 195 -32.48 5.55 -31.69
N PRO A 196 -32.11 6.85 -31.62
CA PRO A 196 -30.72 7.38 -31.72
C PRO A 196 -30.49 8.64 -30.84
N GLY A 197 -29.35 9.31 -30.69
CA GLY A 197 -27.93 9.20 -31.07
C GLY A 197 -27.11 9.73 -29.86
N ASP A 198 -25.79 9.71 -29.80
CA ASP A 198 -24.83 10.30 -30.75
C ASP A 198 -23.46 9.62 -30.60
N GLU A 199 -22.75 9.55 -31.72
CA GLU A 199 -21.40 9.00 -31.94
C GLU A 199 -20.35 9.97 -31.37
N GLY A 200 -19.10 9.67 -31.03
CA GLY A 200 -18.11 8.59 -31.12
C GLY A 200 -16.87 9.13 -30.37
N THR A 201 -15.70 8.54 -30.21
CA THR A 201 -15.05 7.29 -30.58
C THR A 201 -13.63 7.39 -29.98
N GLU A 202 -13.05 6.26 -29.55
CA GLU A 202 -11.61 5.99 -29.32
C GLU A 202 -10.88 6.73 -28.17
N ARG A 203 -9.79 6.24 -27.55
CA ARG A 203 -9.25 4.94 -27.14
C ARG A 203 -8.03 5.28 -26.25
N GLU A 204 -7.62 4.33 -25.40
CA GLU A 204 -6.27 4.18 -24.80
C GLU A 204 -5.77 5.01 -23.59
N ALA A 205 -5.59 4.26 -22.49
CA ALA A 205 -4.34 4.00 -21.76
C ALA A 205 -3.87 4.89 -20.57
N ALA A 206 -3.53 4.15 -19.50
CA ALA A 206 -2.42 4.34 -18.55
C ALA A 206 -2.69 4.95 -17.15
N GLY A 207 -2.63 4.06 -16.13
CA GLY A 207 -2.01 4.25 -14.81
C GLY A 207 -2.64 5.27 -13.86
N GLU A 208 -3.46 4.83 -12.89
CA GLU A 208 -3.93 5.74 -11.84
C GLU A 208 -3.26 5.53 -10.46
N PRO A 209 -2.55 6.56 -9.95
CA PRO A 209 -2.04 6.66 -8.58
C PRO A 209 -3.10 7.22 -7.61
N SER A 210 -3.01 6.83 -6.34
CA SER A 210 -3.75 7.32 -5.16
C SER A 210 -5.28 7.48 -5.30
N LEU A 211 -6.04 6.63 -4.60
CA LEU A 211 -7.51 6.64 -4.58
C LEU A 211 -8.15 7.81 -3.79
N VAL A 212 -7.45 8.93 -3.63
CA VAL A 212 -8.11 10.22 -3.56
C VAL A 212 -8.02 10.76 -4.98
N ARG A 213 -9.16 10.81 -5.71
CA ARG A 213 -9.15 11.31 -7.09
C ARG A 213 -8.34 12.61 -7.10
N PRO A 214 -7.28 12.76 -7.91
CA PRO A 214 -6.32 13.86 -7.76
C PRO A 214 -6.99 15.24 -7.60
N TYR A 215 -8.09 15.45 -8.33
CA TYR A 215 -8.95 16.64 -8.27
C TYR A 215 -9.57 16.91 -6.89
N THR A 216 -9.82 15.91 -6.06
CA THR A 216 -10.34 16.10 -4.70
C THR A 216 -9.27 16.55 -3.70
N LEU A 217 -7.98 16.27 -3.94
CA LEU A 217 -6.87 16.82 -3.14
C LEU A 217 -6.63 18.31 -3.47
N THR A 218 -6.87 18.68 -4.71
CA THR A 218 -6.61 20.03 -5.24
C THR A 218 -7.86 20.90 -5.33
N GLY A 219 -9.02 20.40 -4.90
CA GLY A 219 -10.30 21.10 -5.02
C GLY A 219 -10.78 21.30 -6.47
N GLY A 220 -10.26 20.55 -7.42
CA GLY A 220 -10.56 20.63 -8.85
C GLY A 220 -9.53 21.44 -9.65
N HIS A 221 -8.59 22.09 -8.97
CA HIS A 221 -7.58 22.91 -9.61
C HIS A 221 -6.38 22.08 -10.05
N THR A 222 -5.84 22.35 -11.23
CA THR A 222 -4.68 21.64 -11.81
C THR A 222 -3.45 22.52 -11.94
N ASP A 223 -3.59 23.81 -11.71
CA ASP A 223 -2.53 24.80 -11.83
C ASP A 223 -2.50 25.69 -10.58
N SER A 224 -1.29 25.95 -10.09
CA SER A 224 -1.01 26.83 -8.95
C SER A 224 -0.28 28.11 -9.38
N GLY A 225 0.02 28.25 -10.67
CA GLY A 225 0.78 29.39 -11.22
C GLY A 225 2.27 29.37 -10.89
N VAL A 226 2.77 28.33 -10.19
CA VAL A 226 4.18 28.17 -9.80
C VAL A 226 4.82 27.04 -10.63
N GLU A 227 5.86 27.36 -11.39
CA GLU A 227 6.65 26.36 -12.11
C GLU A 227 7.58 25.62 -11.13
N LEU A 228 7.32 24.32 -10.96
CA LEU A 228 8.02 23.47 -9.98
C LEU A 228 8.69 22.28 -10.67
N PRO A 229 10.01 22.36 -10.93
CA PRO A 229 10.79 21.21 -11.38
C PRO A 229 10.80 20.10 -10.32
N LEU A 230 10.86 18.84 -10.75
CA LEU A 230 10.67 17.69 -9.86
C LEU A 230 11.82 17.53 -8.85
N GLU A 231 13.00 17.99 -9.24
CA GLU A 231 14.24 18.02 -8.48
C GLU A 231 14.40 19.27 -7.61
N ALA A 232 13.51 20.27 -7.75
CA ALA A 232 13.62 21.53 -7.03
C ALA A 232 13.54 21.30 -5.51
N PRO A 233 14.55 21.69 -4.72
CA PRO A 233 14.48 21.60 -3.27
C PRO A 233 13.42 22.55 -2.73
N VAL A 234 12.59 22.04 -1.82
CA VAL A 234 11.48 22.79 -1.22
C VAL A 234 11.72 22.95 0.28
N GLU A 235 11.83 24.18 0.75
CA GLU A 235 12.12 24.52 2.14
C GLU A 235 10.87 25.07 2.83
N ALA A 236 10.62 24.65 4.07
CA ALA A 236 9.60 25.25 4.92
C ALA A 236 10.06 26.60 5.45
N LEU A 237 9.27 27.65 5.21
CA LEU A 237 9.53 28.96 5.77
C LEU A 237 9.02 28.99 7.23
N ASN A 238 9.83 29.56 8.11
CA ASN A 238 9.39 29.95 9.45
C ASN A 238 8.51 31.21 9.31
N SER A 239 7.30 31.03 8.78
CA SER A 239 6.36 32.14 8.61
C SER A 239 5.86 32.62 9.99
N THR A 240 5.73 33.93 10.15
CA THR A 240 5.06 34.55 11.31
C THR A 240 3.54 34.36 11.26
N SER A 241 2.97 34.03 10.09
CA SER A 241 1.59 33.59 9.94
C SER A 241 1.48 32.11 10.32
N LYS A 242 0.86 31.85 11.48
CA LYS A 242 0.59 30.48 11.93
C LYS A 242 -0.34 29.82 10.88
N PRO A 243 0.00 28.64 10.35
CA PRO A 243 -0.89 27.96 9.42
C PRO A 243 -2.27 27.75 10.07
N PRO A 244 -3.36 27.72 9.27
CA PRO A 244 -4.67 27.34 9.76
C PRO A 244 -4.58 26.06 10.58
N ARG A 245 -5.44 25.88 11.59
CA ARG A 245 -5.51 24.61 12.33
C ARG A 245 -6.06 23.52 11.41
N TRP A 246 -5.19 22.95 10.61
CA TRP A 246 -5.49 21.78 9.80
C TRP A 246 -5.68 20.55 10.72
N PRO A 247 -6.55 19.60 10.34
CA PRO A 247 -6.69 18.34 11.06
C PRO A 247 -5.36 17.60 11.20
N ARG A 248 -5.23 16.75 12.23
CA ARG A 248 -3.97 16.07 12.61
C ARG A 248 -3.32 15.19 11.51
N ASN A 249 -3.99 14.96 10.38
CA ASN A 249 -3.49 14.17 9.24
C ASN A 249 -3.61 14.90 7.89
N ASP A 250 -3.80 16.23 7.88
CA ASP A 250 -3.89 16.98 6.62
C ASP A 250 -2.58 16.88 5.83
N VAL A 251 -2.71 16.63 4.52
CA VAL A 251 -1.57 16.45 3.61
C VAL A 251 -0.68 17.69 3.58
N ARG A 252 -1.24 18.90 3.69
CA ARG A 252 -0.49 20.16 3.70
C ARG A 252 0.41 20.27 4.94
N GLY A 253 -0.13 19.90 6.10
CA GLY A 253 0.64 19.85 7.35
C GLY A 253 1.79 18.85 7.29
N GLN A 254 1.57 17.71 6.64
CA GLN A 254 2.61 16.71 6.41
C GLN A 254 3.69 17.24 5.47
N ILE A 255 3.33 17.90 4.35
CA ILE A 255 4.29 18.53 3.44
C ILE A 255 5.20 19.51 4.20
N LEU A 256 4.63 20.42 5.02
CA LEU A 256 5.43 21.37 5.80
C LEU A 256 6.41 20.67 6.76
N ALA A 257 5.97 19.62 7.46
CA ALA A 257 6.82 18.87 8.36
C ALA A 257 8.00 18.19 7.64
N PHE A 258 7.79 17.74 6.39
CA PHE A 258 8.85 17.13 5.58
C PHE A 258 9.79 18.16 4.94
N CYS A 259 9.30 19.36 4.64
CA CYS A 259 10.09 20.42 4.02
C CYS A 259 11.16 21.04 4.95
N VAL A 260 11.25 20.61 6.21
CA VAL A 260 12.35 20.95 7.14
C VAL A 260 13.71 20.42 6.63
N GLN A 261 13.72 19.33 5.85
CA GLN A 261 14.95 18.72 5.32
C GLN A 261 15.24 19.09 3.86
N SER A 262 14.58 20.13 3.34
CA SER A 262 14.67 20.57 1.95
C SER A 262 14.60 19.43 0.91
N PRO A 263 13.57 18.57 0.95
CA PRO A 263 13.38 17.51 -0.05
C PRO A 263 13.00 18.09 -1.42
N SER A 264 13.25 17.32 -2.47
CA SER A 264 12.71 17.59 -3.80
C SER A 264 11.21 17.28 -3.89
N VAL A 265 10.51 17.83 -4.88
CA VAL A 265 9.09 17.54 -5.13
C VAL A 265 8.85 16.04 -5.34
N ALA A 266 9.75 15.35 -6.06
CA ALA A 266 9.67 13.91 -6.25
C ALA A 266 9.83 13.12 -4.93
N GLU A 267 10.72 13.57 -4.03
CA GLU A 267 10.87 12.96 -2.70
C GLU A 267 9.62 13.17 -1.84
N ILE A 268 8.98 14.34 -1.90
CA ILE A 268 7.73 14.63 -1.20
C ILE A 268 6.64 13.68 -1.70
N ALA A 269 6.47 13.57 -3.03
CA ALA A 269 5.48 12.70 -3.65
C ALA A 269 5.67 11.24 -3.23
N ALA A 270 6.92 10.75 -3.28
CA ALA A 270 7.26 9.38 -2.91
C ALA A 270 7.01 9.09 -1.42
N ARG A 271 7.42 10.00 -0.53
CA ARG A 271 7.28 9.83 0.92
C ARG A 271 5.83 9.90 1.39
N LEU A 272 5.03 10.78 0.78
CA LEU A 272 3.62 10.94 1.10
C LEU A 272 2.73 9.97 0.30
N SER A 273 3.30 9.31 -0.72
CA SER A 273 2.59 8.48 -1.70
C SER A 273 1.44 9.26 -2.37
N LEU A 274 1.76 10.47 -2.81
CA LEU A 274 0.84 11.35 -3.54
C LEU A 274 1.15 11.27 -5.04
N PRO A 275 0.13 11.42 -5.92
CA PRO A 275 0.36 11.63 -7.34
C PRO A 275 1.30 12.82 -7.56
N LEU A 276 2.19 12.72 -8.54
CA LEU A 276 3.15 13.80 -8.84
C LEU A 276 2.45 15.13 -9.14
N GLY A 277 1.38 15.11 -9.95
CA GLY A 277 0.58 16.30 -10.26
C GLY A 277 -0.05 16.93 -9.03
N ALA A 278 -0.66 16.12 -8.16
CA ALA A 278 -1.25 16.59 -6.90
C ALA A 278 -0.18 17.14 -5.94
N THR A 279 1.00 16.53 -5.90
CA THR A 279 2.12 17.01 -5.08
C THR A 279 2.62 18.36 -5.59
N ARG A 280 2.84 18.51 -6.90
CA ARG A 280 3.24 19.78 -7.52
C ARG A 280 2.24 20.87 -7.20
N PHE A 281 0.94 20.61 -7.40
CA PHE A 281 -0.11 21.56 -7.08
C PHE A 281 -0.09 21.98 -5.60
N LEU A 282 -0.10 21.02 -4.67
CA LEU A 282 -0.15 21.30 -3.23
C LEU A 282 1.09 22.04 -2.73
N VAL A 283 2.27 21.72 -3.28
CA VAL A 283 3.50 22.47 -3.01
C VAL A 283 3.40 23.88 -3.55
N GLY A 284 2.92 24.07 -4.79
CA GLY A 284 2.74 25.38 -5.41
C GLY A 284 1.76 26.27 -4.64
N GLU A 285 0.64 25.72 -4.18
CA GLU A 285 -0.31 26.41 -3.30
C GLU A 285 0.35 26.89 -2.01
N LEU A 286 1.12 26.02 -1.35
CA LEU A 286 1.82 26.38 -0.12
C LEU A 286 2.94 27.40 -0.35
N VAL A 287 3.54 27.45 -1.55
CA VAL A 287 4.49 28.48 -1.95
C VAL A 287 3.76 29.82 -2.18
N ALA A 288 2.65 29.81 -2.92
CA ALA A 288 1.83 31.00 -3.16
C ALA A 288 1.29 31.61 -1.85
N GLN A 289 0.96 30.76 -0.88
CA GLN A 289 0.52 31.17 0.46
C GLN A 289 1.68 31.58 1.41
N GLY A 290 2.93 31.49 0.95
CA GLY A 290 4.12 31.92 1.72
C GLY A 290 4.58 30.96 2.82
N TYR A 291 4.11 29.70 2.82
CA TYR A 291 4.56 28.68 3.79
C TYR A 291 5.81 27.93 3.33
N LEU A 292 6.01 27.82 2.02
CA LEU A 292 7.15 27.14 1.41
C LEU A 292 7.94 28.10 0.52
N ARG A 293 9.24 27.81 0.36
CA ARG A 293 10.10 28.43 -0.64
C ARG A 293 10.68 27.35 -1.52
N VAL A 294 10.70 27.61 -2.82
CA VAL A 294 11.33 26.74 -3.81
C VAL A 294 12.69 27.33 -4.13
N HIS A 295 13.71 26.49 -4.04
CA HIS A 295 15.05 26.85 -4.46
C HIS A 295 15.22 26.58 -5.94
N ALA A 296 15.94 27.45 -6.64
CA ALA A 296 16.26 27.26 -8.04
C ALA A 296 16.90 25.87 -8.24
N PRO A 297 16.39 25.04 -9.16
CA PRO A 297 17.02 23.77 -9.46
C PRO A 297 18.33 24.05 -10.19
N LEU A 298 19.41 23.47 -9.67
CA LEU A 298 20.71 23.40 -10.35
C LEU A 298 21.25 24.75 -10.83
N GLY A 299 21.81 25.55 -9.91
CA GLY A 299 22.60 26.73 -10.27
C GLY A 299 24.07 26.41 -10.56
N ASP A 300 24.75 27.33 -11.25
CA ASP A 300 26.20 27.29 -11.54
C ASP A 300 27.09 27.26 -10.28
N SER A 301 26.52 27.49 -9.10
CA SER A 301 27.20 27.47 -7.80
C SER A 301 27.22 26.10 -7.10
N MET A 302 26.52 25.08 -7.61
CA MET A 302 26.48 23.75 -6.99
C MET A 302 27.72 22.92 -7.32
N THR A 303 28.31 22.27 -6.30
CA THR A 303 29.39 21.31 -6.53
C THR A 303 28.88 20.04 -7.22
N ILE A 304 29.77 19.33 -7.91
CA ILE A 304 29.44 18.07 -8.61
C ILE A 304 28.87 17.03 -7.64
N ASP A 305 29.36 16.96 -6.39
CA ASP A 305 28.88 16.01 -5.40
C ASP A 305 27.48 16.36 -4.87
N GLN A 306 27.21 17.66 -4.62
CA GLN A 306 25.87 18.13 -4.25
C GLN A 306 24.86 17.86 -5.37
N ARG A 307 25.27 18.10 -6.62
CA ARG A 307 24.48 17.78 -7.82
C ARG A 307 24.18 16.29 -7.92
N ARG A 308 25.18 15.43 -7.71
CA ARG A 308 25.02 13.97 -7.74
C ARG A 308 24.11 13.47 -6.61
N GLU A 309 24.23 14.05 -5.41
CA GLU A 309 23.37 13.71 -4.28
C GLU A 309 21.92 14.10 -4.54
N LEU A 310 21.67 15.32 -5.04
CA LEU A 310 20.33 15.78 -5.39
C LEU A 310 19.68 14.86 -6.43
N ILE A 311 20.38 14.59 -7.53
CA ILE A 311 19.89 13.71 -8.60
C ILE A 311 19.66 12.29 -8.08
N GLY A 312 20.57 11.75 -7.26
CA GLY A 312 20.43 10.42 -6.67
C GLY A 312 19.20 10.31 -5.75
N ARG A 313 18.93 11.35 -4.96
CA ARG A 313 17.74 11.44 -4.10
C ARG A 313 16.45 11.57 -4.89
N THR A 314 16.42 12.42 -5.92
CA THR A 314 15.27 12.60 -6.82
C THR A 314 14.96 11.31 -7.57
N LEU A 315 15.96 10.64 -8.14
CA LEU A 315 15.79 9.35 -8.82
C LEU A 315 15.35 8.25 -7.85
N GLY A 316 15.84 8.28 -6.61
CA GLY A 316 15.38 7.39 -5.54
C GLY A 316 13.89 7.60 -5.21
N GLY A 317 13.44 8.86 -5.19
CA GLY A 317 12.03 9.21 -5.04
C GLY A 317 11.18 8.74 -6.21
N LEU A 318 11.59 9.04 -7.44
CA LEU A 318 10.86 8.63 -8.65
C LEU A 318 10.75 7.10 -8.81
N ARG A 319 11.77 6.35 -8.41
CA ARG A 319 11.74 4.87 -8.40
C ARG A 319 10.84 4.27 -7.32
N ALA A 320 10.45 5.06 -6.33
CA ALA A 320 9.62 4.65 -5.20
C ALA A 320 8.14 5.04 -5.36
N LEU A 321 7.80 5.71 -6.47
CA LEU A 321 6.43 5.97 -6.93
C LEU A 321 5.91 4.77 -7.74
#